data_AF-A0A1Q3L926-F1
#
_entry.id   AF-A0A1Q3L926-F1
#
_cell.length_a   1.000
_cell.length_b   1.000
_cell.length_c   1.000
_cell.angle_alpha   90.00
_cell.angle_beta   90.00
_cell.angle_gamma   90.00
#
_symmetry.space_group_name_H-M   'P 1'
#
loop_
_entity.id
_entity.type
_entity.pdbx_description
1 polymer ?
#
loop_
_entity_poly.entity_id
_entity_poly.type
_entity_poly.pdbx_seq_one_letter_code
_entity_poly.pdbx_strand_id
1 'polypeptide(L)'
;MIDQATGEVRPTSEAWADLRARAEAHKLTAPETPEAIDAELRQIEALGFEVSDFLRVVLDEQYDAEKLYSALKNKAIAKHSGARRPIAEVRALAEVDAADAYGDWLNKKAVVKHVEALLGALRSKHIGLQSSLRGVQAMIGRAHRAGP
;
A
#
# COMPACT_ATOMS: atom_id res chain seq x y z
N MET A 1 -8.40 -5.73 9.71
CA MET A 1 -7.62 -4.69 10.44
C MET A 1 -8.48 -4.19 11.59
N ILE A 2 -7.97 -4.11 12.83
CA ILE A 2 -8.76 -3.59 13.95
C ILE A 2 -8.71 -2.06 13.89
N ASP A 3 -9.87 -1.42 13.77
CA ASP A 3 -9.98 0.02 13.96
C ASP A 3 -9.70 0.35 15.43
N GLN A 4 -8.64 1.10 15.70
CA GLN A 4 -8.24 1.37 17.09
C GLN A 4 -9.21 2.31 17.82
N ALA A 5 -10.06 3.05 17.10
CA ALA A 5 -11.05 3.93 17.70
C ALA A 5 -12.35 3.20 18.04
N THR A 6 -12.77 2.22 17.22
CA THR A 6 -14.04 1.51 17.40
C THR A 6 -13.88 0.07 17.90
N GLY A 7 -12.68 -0.51 17.80
CA GLY A 7 -12.42 -1.92 18.11
C GLY A 7 -12.95 -2.89 17.06
N GLU A 8 -13.53 -2.41 15.96
CA GLU A 8 -14.14 -3.24 14.93
C GLU A 8 -13.11 -3.79 13.95
N VAL A 9 -13.31 -5.04 13.51
CA VAL A 9 -12.49 -5.65 12.46
C VAL A 9 -12.99 -5.15 11.10
N ARG A 10 -12.27 -4.20 10.51
CA ARG A 10 -12.56 -3.71 9.16
C ARG A 10 -11.96 -4.63 8.09
N PRO A 11 -12.68 -4.88 6.99
CA PRO A 11 -12.14 -5.50 5.79
C PRO A 11 -10.94 -4.73 5.24
N THR A 12 -9.96 -5.46 4.71
CA THR A 12 -8.71 -4.91 4.15
C THR A 12 -8.98 -4.03 2.93
N SER A 13 -10.05 -4.32 2.17
CA SER A 13 -10.51 -3.51 1.04
C SER A 13 -11.03 -2.12 1.47
N GLU A 14 -11.81 -2.06 2.55
CA GLU A 14 -12.33 -0.80 3.09
C GLU A 14 -11.21 0.03 3.71
N ALA A 15 -10.34 -0.62 4.47
CA ALA A 15 -9.14 0.01 5.02
C ALA A 15 -8.24 0.60 3.93
N TRP A 16 -8.07 -0.12 2.82
CA TRP A 16 -7.33 0.39 1.68
C TRP A 16 -7.99 1.61 1.02
N ALA A 17 -9.31 1.56 0.81
CA ALA A 17 -10.05 2.66 0.20
C ALA A 17 -9.96 3.95 1.04
N ASP A 18 -10.08 3.84 2.36
CA ASP A 18 -9.94 4.93 3.32
C ASP A 18 -8.53 5.54 3.30
N LEU A 19 -7.48 4.71 3.45
CA LEU A 19 -6.09 5.18 3.38
C LEU A 19 -5.78 5.88 2.06
N ARG A 20 -6.27 5.32 0.94
CA ARG A 20 -6.10 5.93 -0.38
C ARG A 20 -6.82 7.27 -0.46
N ALA A 21 -8.07 7.36 -0.01
CA ALA A 21 -8.83 8.62 -0.05
C ALA A 21 -8.15 9.72 0.77
N ARG A 22 -7.68 9.39 1.97
CA ARG A 22 -6.90 10.32 2.82
C ARG A 22 -5.61 10.77 2.13
N ALA A 23 -4.87 9.85 1.53
CA ALA A 23 -3.65 10.18 0.80
C ALA A 23 -3.91 11.04 -0.45
N GLU A 24 -5.00 10.82 -1.18
CA GLU A 24 -5.41 11.68 -2.30
C GLU A 24 -5.77 13.10 -1.84
N ALA A 25 -6.41 13.25 -0.66
CA ALA A 25 -6.72 14.57 -0.11
C ALA A 25 -5.46 15.42 0.10
N HIS A 26 -4.36 14.78 0.55
CA HIS A 26 -3.08 15.46 0.67
C HIS A 26 -2.51 15.89 -0.69
N LYS A 27 -2.78 15.23 -1.82
CA LYS A 27 -2.19 15.67 -3.12
C LYS A 27 -2.59 17.09 -3.51
N LEU A 28 -3.77 17.54 -3.09
CA LEU A 28 -4.33 18.84 -3.44
C LEU A 28 -3.93 19.96 -2.47
N THR A 29 -3.25 19.63 -1.37
CA THR A 29 -2.81 20.64 -0.40
C THR A 29 -1.55 21.38 -0.89
N ALA A 30 -1.59 22.70 -0.82
CA ALA A 30 -0.47 23.59 -1.11
C ALA A 30 -0.32 24.62 0.05
N PRO A 31 0.20 24.21 1.21
CA PRO A 31 0.40 25.12 2.33
C PRO A 31 1.51 26.14 2.01
N GLU A 32 1.28 27.41 2.36
CA GLU A 32 2.21 28.51 2.04
C GLU A 32 2.92 29.10 3.26
N THR A 33 2.34 28.94 4.46
CA THR A 33 2.96 29.42 5.71
C THR A 33 3.83 28.33 6.35
N PRO A 34 4.90 28.70 7.08
CA PRO A 34 5.72 27.72 7.79
C PRO A 34 4.91 26.80 8.70
N GLU A 35 3.94 27.34 9.42
CA GLU A 35 3.10 26.60 10.36
C GLU A 35 2.18 25.62 9.63
N ALA A 36 1.59 26.03 8.49
CA ALA A 36 0.74 25.16 7.68
C ALA A 36 1.56 24.05 7.00
N ILE A 37 2.77 24.35 6.55
CA ILE A 37 3.68 23.36 5.97
C ILE A 37 4.10 22.33 7.03
N ASP A 38 4.44 22.78 8.24
CA ASP A 38 4.81 21.88 9.35
C ASP A 38 3.64 20.98 9.79
N ALA A 39 2.43 21.53 9.88
CA ALA A 39 1.23 20.75 10.18
C ALA A 39 0.96 19.68 9.11
N GLU A 40 1.07 20.05 7.83
CA GLU A 40 0.90 19.11 6.70
C GLU A 40 1.97 18.01 6.71
N LEU A 41 3.23 18.35 7.02
CA LEU A 41 4.32 17.37 7.15
C LEU A 41 3.99 16.31 8.20
N ARG A 42 3.52 16.71 9.38
CA ARG A 42 3.14 15.78 10.46
C ARG A 42 1.98 14.88 10.07
N GLN A 43 0.99 15.41 9.35
CA GLN A 43 -0.15 14.63 8.88
C GLN A 43 0.27 13.58 7.84
N ILE A 44 1.12 13.95 6.89
CA ILE A 44 1.66 13.04 5.88
C ILE A 44 2.53 11.96 6.53
N GLU A 45 3.33 12.33 7.54
CA GLU A 45 4.18 11.39 8.28
C GLU A 45 3.32 10.37 9.06
N ALA A 46 2.31 10.84 9.79
CA ALA A 46 1.36 9.98 10.50
C ALA A 46 0.66 9.00 9.54
N LEU A 47 0.16 9.50 8.41
CA LEU A 47 -0.45 8.66 7.38
C LEU A 47 0.57 7.67 6.78
N GLY A 48 1.82 8.07 6.61
CA GLY A 48 2.90 7.20 6.14
C GLY A 48 3.14 6.01 7.07
N PHE A 49 3.04 6.20 8.40
CA PHE A 49 3.11 5.10 9.36
C PHE A 49 1.90 4.17 9.24
N GLU A 50 0.69 4.71 9.17
CA GLU A 50 -0.54 3.91 9.01
C GLU A 50 -0.50 3.05 7.73
N VAL A 51 -0.06 3.63 6.60
CA VAL A 51 0.08 2.90 5.33
C VAL A 51 1.19 1.84 5.42
N SER A 52 2.26 2.07 6.18
CA SER A 52 3.32 1.09 6.40
C SER A 52 2.85 -0.10 7.24
N ASP A 53 2.04 0.14 8.26
CA ASP A 53 1.42 -0.93 9.04
C ASP A 53 0.39 -1.71 8.21
N PHE A 54 -0.39 -1.02 7.40
CA PHE A 54 -1.29 -1.66 6.44
C PHE A 54 -0.52 -2.54 5.45
N LEU A 55 0.63 -2.07 4.93
CA LEU A 55 1.47 -2.86 4.02
C LEU A 55 1.87 -4.21 4.60
N ARG A 56 2.18 -4.27 5.92
CA ARG A 56 2.49 -5.55 6.58
C ARG A 56 1.30 -6.52 6.51
N VAL A 57 0.10 -6.03 6.80
CA VAL A 57 -1.13 -6.84 6.72
C VAL A 57 -1.35 -7.38 5.31
N VAL A 58 -1.18 -6.54 4.28
CA VAL A 58 -1.38 -6.98 2.89
C VAL A 58 -0.28 -7.96 2.44
N LEU A 59 0.96 -7.80 2.92
CA LEU A 59 2.04 -8.76 2.65
C LEU A 59 1.73 -10.14 3.24
N ASP A 60 1.21 -10.19 4.46
CA ASP A 60 0.78 -11.45 5.09
C ASP A 60 -0.36 -12.10 4.29
N GLU A 61 -1.38 -11.32 3.90
CA GLU A 61 -2.48 -11.82 3.06
C GLU A 61 -2.00 -12.30 1.69
N GLN A 62 -1.05 -11.61 1.07
CA GLN A 62 -0.45 -12.03 -0.21
C GLN A 62 0.27 -13.37 -0.05
N TYR A 63 1.04 -13.53 1.04
CA TYR A 63 1.77 -14.76 1.32
C TYR A 63 0.84 -15.95 1.58
N ASP A 64 -0.24 -15.74 2.34
CA ASP A 64 -1.23 -16.78 2.59
C ASP A 64 -1.97 -17.19 1.30
N ALA A 65 -2.32 -16.23 0.45
CA ALA A 65 -2.90 -16.50 -0.87
C ALA A 65 -1.94 -17.29 -1.77
N GLU A 66 -0.64 -16.97 -1.77
CA GLU A 66 0.38 -17.70 -2.52
C GLU A 66 0.51 -19.16 -2.07
N LYS A 67 0.49 -19.39 -0.76
CA LYS A 67 0.52 -20.74 -0.19
C LYS A 67 -0.72 -21.54 -0.55
N LEU A 68 -1.89 -20.91 -0.49
CA LEU A 68 -3.14 -21.56 -0.87
C LEU A 68 -3.12 -21.96 -2.35
N TYR A 69 -2.75 -21.04 -3.25
CA TYR A 69 -2.60 -21.34 -4.68
C TYR A 69 -1.62 -22.50 -4.90
N SER A 70 -0.46 -22.46 -4.26
CA SER A 70 0.56 -23.53 -4.37
C SER A 70 0.03 -24.87 -3.87
N ALA A 71 -0.67 -24.90 -2.74
CA ALA A 71 -1.25 -26.12 -2.17
C ALA A 71 -2.34 -26.71 -3.08
N LEU A 72 -3.25 -25.88 -3.59
CA LEU A 72 -4.32 -26.31 -4.50
C LEU A 72 -3.77 -26.84 -5.81
N LYS A 73 -2.82 -26.12 -6.42
CA LYS A 73 -2.14 -26.56 -7.64
C LYS A 73 -1.41 -27.87 -7.44
N ASN A 74 -0.66 -28.04 -6.35
CA ASN A 74 0.04 -29.29 -6.06
C ASN A 74 -0.92 -30.46 -5.83
N LYS A 75 -2.03 -30.23 -5.13
CA LYS A 75 -3.10 -31.22 -4.94
C LYS A 75 -3.74 -31.61 -6.28
N ALA A 76 -3.98 -30.65 -7.17
CA ALA A 76 -4.52 -30.91 -8.50
C ALA A 76 -3.52 -31.67 -9.39
N ILE A 77 -2.22 -31.33 -9.34
CA ILE A 77 -1.16 -32.09 -10.02
C ILE A 77 -1.17 -33.54 -9.56
N ALA A 78 -1.22 -33.79 -8.25
CA ALA A 78 -1.24 -35.16 -7.70
C ALA A 78 -2.48 -35.94 -8.18
N LYS A 79 -3.66 -35.31 -8.14
CA LYS A 79 -4.93 -35.88 -8.64
C LYS A 79 -4.85 -36.26 -10.12
N HIS A 80 -4.42 -35.34 -10.98
CA HIS A 80 -4.39 -35.56 -12.44
C HIS A 80 -3.23 -36.46 -12.89
N SER A 81 -2.11 -36.49 -12.14
CA SER A 81 -0.99 -37.41 -12.41
C SER A 81 -1.38 -38.88 -12.18
N GLY A 82 -2.26 -39.15 -11.22
CA GLY A 82 -2.80 -40.50 -10.98
C GLY A 82 -3.52 -41.11 -12.18
N ALA A 83 -4.01 -40.28 -13.11
CA ALA A 83 -4.67 -40.70 -14.34
C ALA A 83 -3.72 -41.00 -15.50
N ARG A 84 -2.38 -41.04 -15.27
CA ARG A 84 -1.34 -41.29 -16.29
C ARG A 84 -1.41 -40.36 -17.52
N ARG A 85 -1.95 -39.15 -17.35
CA ARG A 85 -1.99 -38.12 -18.39
C ARG A 85 -0.59 -37.58 -18.68
N PRO A 86 -0.32 -37.05 -19.89
CA PRO A 86 0.90 -36.30 -20.16
C PRO A 86 1.10 -35.14 -19.17
N ILE A 87 2.33 -34.90 -18.75
CA ILE A 87 2.64 -33.91 -17.71
C ILE A 87 2.19 -32.47 -18.08
N ALA A 88 2.20 -32.14 -19.37
CA ALA A 88 1.72 -30.86 -19.87
C ALA A 88 0.21 -30.68 -19.64
N GLU A 89 -0.57 -31.74 -19.87
CA GLU A 89 -2.02 -31.75 -19.65
C GLU A 89 -2.36 -31.71 -18.15
N VAL A 90 -1.63 -32.47 -17.33
CA VAL A 90 -1.73 -32.43 -15.86
C VAL A 90 -1.52 -31.01 -15.33
N ARG A 91 -0.50 -30.31 -15.82
CA ARG A 91 -0.21 -28.92 -15.42
C ARG A 91 -1.33 -27.98 -15.84
N ALA A 92 -1.80 -28.07 -17.10
CA ALA A 92 -2.88 -27.23 -17.59
C ALA A 92 -4.17 -27.40 -16.76
N LEU A 93 -4.56 -28.65 -16.46
CA LEU A 93 -5.73 -28.94 -15.63
C LEU A 93 -5.53 -28.44 -14.18
N ALA A 94 -4.32 -28.56 -13.63
CA ALA A 94 -4.03 -28.05 -12.30
C ALA A 94 -4.09 -26.53 -12.20
N GLU A 95 -3.73 -25.79 -13.26
CA GLU A 95 -3.94 -24.33 -13.30
C GLU A 95 -5.43 -23.97 -13.33
N VAL A 96 -6.25 -24.73 -14.07
CA VAL A 96 -7.71 -24.51 -14.10
C VAL A 96 -8.33 -24.79 -12.73
N ASP A 97 -7.97 -25.90 -12.08
CA ASP A 97 -8.47 -26.26 -10.75
C ASP A 97 -8.04 -25.25 -9.66
N ALA A 98 -6.94 -24.53 -9.87
CA ALA A 98 -6.41 -23.52 -8.94
C ALA A 98 -6.65 -22.06 -9.41
N ALA A 99 -7.45 -21.86 -10.46
CA ALA A 99 -7.60 -20.56 -11.13
C ALA A 99 -8.13 -19.46 -10.21
N ASP A 100 -9.11 -19.78 -9.35
CA ASP A 100 -9.68 -18.80 -8.41
C ASP A 100 -8.63 -18.34 -7.39
N ALA A 101 -7.86 -19.27 -6.82
CA ALA A 101 -6.80 -18.96 -5.87
C ALA A 101 -5.62 -18.23 -6.54
N TYR A 102 -5.34 -18.53 -7.81
CA TYR A 102 -4.37 -17.78 -8.61
C TYR A 102 -4.83 -16.33 -8.81
N GLY A 103 -6.10 -16.13 -9.14
CA GLY A 103 -6.72 -14.82 -9.28
C GLY A 103 -6.64 -14.00 -7.98
N ASP A 104 -6.97 -14.62 -6.84
CA ASP A 104 -6.84 -13.97 -5.53
C ASP A 104 -5.39 -13.58 -5.22
N TRP A 105 -4.44 -14.49 -5.43
CA TRP A 105 -3.02 -14.18 -5.23
C TRP A 105 -2.56 -12.99 -6.09
N LEU A 106 -2.95 -12.95 -7.37
CA LEU A 106 -2.63 -11.83 -8.25
C LEU A 106 -3.27 -10.52 -7.78
N ASN A 107 -4.51 -10.56 -7.31
CA ASN A 107 -5.19 -9.38 -6.76
C ASN A 107 -4.45 -8.85 -5.53
N LYS A 108 -4.10 -9.72 -4.57
CA LYS A 108 -3.34 -9.32 -3.37
C LYS A 108 -1.96 -8.75 -3.74
N LYS A 109 -1.27 -9.37 -4.69
CA LYS A 109 0.00 -8.88 -5.22
C LYS A 109 -0.14 -7.48 -5.85
N ALA A 110 -1.23 -7.22 -6.56
CA ALA A 110 -1.52 -5.89 -7.12
C ALA A 110 -1.77 -4.86 -6.02
N VAL A 111 -2.53 -5.21 -4.97
CA VAL A 111 -2.75 -4.31 -3.82
C VAL A 111 -1.42 -3.92 -3.17
N VAL A 112 -0.50 -4.87 -2.92
CA VAL A 112 0.83 -4.56 -2.39
C VAL A 112 1.55 -3.52 -3.25
N LYS A 113 1.55 -3.69 -4.58
CA LYS A 113 2.18 -2.72 -5.49
C LYS A 113 1.56 -1.33 -5.40
N HIS A 114 0.25 -1.24 -5.24
CA HIS A 114 -0.42 0.04 -5.05
C HIS A 114 -0.10 0.70 -3.71
N VAL A 115 0.01 -0.08 -2.63
CA VAL A 115 0.40 0.41 -1.31
C VAL A 115 1.84 0.92 -1.32
N GLU A 116 2.78 0.17 -1.91
CA GLU A 116 4.18 0.60 -2.08
C GLU A 116 4.28 1.92 -2.87
N ALA A 117 3.52 2.03 -3.96
CA ALA A 117 3.46 3.25 -4.77
C ALA A 117 2.93 4.45 -3.96
N LEU A 118 1.92 4.23 -3.11
CA LEU A 118 1.37 5.26 -2.24
C LEU A 118 2.41 5.76 -1.23
N LEU A 119 3.14 4.86 -0.58
CA LEU A 119 4.24 5.22 0.32
C LEU A 119 5.32 6.05 -0.40
N GLY A 120 5.67 5.65 -1.63
CA GLY A 120 6.58 6.41 -2.48
C GLY A 120 6.07 7.84 -2.71
N ALA A 121 4.79 7.99 -3.07
CA ALA A 121 4.18 9.29 -3.31
C ALA A 121 4.12 10.18 -2.05
N LEU A 122 3.73 9.61 -0.90
CA LEU A 122 3.70 10.34 0.37
C LEU A 122 5.10 10.80 0.77
N ARG A 123 6.11 9.93 0.62
CA ARG A 123 7.52 10.28 0.88
C ARG A 123 8.01 11.41 -0.03
N SER A 124 7.71 11.33 -1.33
CA SER A 124 8.07 12.39 -2.28
C SER A 124 7.42 13.73 -1.91
N LYS A 125 6.13 13.74 -1.55
CA LYS A 125 5.44 14.95 -1.10
C LYS A 125 6.07 15.50 0.19
N HIS A 126 6.35 14.65 1.17
CA HIS A 126 7.02 15.05 2.41
C HIS A 126 8.38 15.73 2.16
N ILE A 127 9.23 15.14 1.31
CA ILE A 127 10.53 15.73 0.93
C ILE A 127 10.35 17.09 0.24
N GLY A 128 9.35 17.20 -0.66
CA GLY A 128 9.01 18.45 -1.33
C GLY A 128 8.63 19.55 -0.34
N LEU A 129 7.73 19.25 0.59
CA LEU A 129 7.30 20.17 1.64
C LEU A 129 8.43 20.57 2.59
N GLN A 130 9.30 19.64 2.99
CA GLN A 130 10.48 19.99 3.81
C GLN A 130 11.41 20.97 3.09
N SER A 131 11.58 20.81 1.78
CA SER A 131 12.37 21.73 0.96
C SER A 131 11.72 23.11 0.90
N SER A 132 10.39 23.16 0.68
CA SER A 132 9.63 24.41 0.71
C SER A 132 9.71 25.10 2.07
N LEU A 133 9.57 24.38 3.18
CA LEU A 133 9.65 24.94 4.54
C LEU A 133 10.99 25.64 4.78
N ARG A 134 12.10 24.97 4.44
CA ARG A 134 13.45 25.54 4.53
C ARG A 134 13.58 26.80 3.67
N GLY A 135 13.01 26.78 2.46
CA GLY A 135 13.00 27.93 1.55
C GLY A 135 12.25 29.13 2.14
N VAL A 136 11.01 28.92 2.62
CA VAL A 136 10.18 29.97 3.22
C VAL A 136 10.85 30.56 4.47
N GLN A 137 11.36 29.71 5.38
CA GLN A 137 12.07 30.16 6.58
C GLN A 137 13.32 30.97 6.24
N ALA A 138 14.08 30.58 5.21
CA ALA A 138 15.24 31.34 4.75
C ALA A 138 14.86 32.72 4.18
N MET A 139 13.74 32.83 3.46
CA MET A 139 13.24 34.11 2.95
C MET A 139 12.80 35.05 4.09
N ILE A 140 12.04 34.53 5.06
CA ILE A 140 11.64 35.26 6.27
C ILE A 140 12.88 35.76 7.03
N GLY A 141 13.86 34.89 7.23
CA GLY A 141 15.11 35.23 7.90
C GLY A 141 15.94 36.30 7.18
N ARG A 142 15.93 36.32 5.83
CA ARG A 142 16.58 37.39 5.04
C ARG A 142 15.81 38.70 5.10
N ALA A 143 14.49 38.68 5.02
CA ALA A 143 13.64 39.86 5.14
C ALA A 143 13.84 40.55 6.51
N HIS A 144 13.93 39.77 7.59
CA HIS A 144 14.24 40.30 8.91
C HIS A 144 15.66 40.88 9.07
N ARG A 145 16.63 40.42 8.27
CA ARG A 145 18.00 40.99 8.26
C ARG A 145 18.14 42.21 7.33
N ALA A 146 17.19 42.44 6.43
CA ALA A 146 17.21 43.51 5.44
C ALA A 146 16.19 44.63 5.72
N GLY A 147 15.37 44.50 6.78
CA GLY A 147 14.55 45.59 7.32
C GLY A 147 15.42 46.63 8.06
N PRO A 148 14.98 47.90 8.12
CA PRO A 148 15.79 49.07 8.45
C PRO A 148 16.49 49.03 9.82
#